data_AF-A0A378FUC6-F1
#
_entry.id   AF-A0A378FUC6-F1
#
_cell.length_a   1.000
_cell.length_b   1.000
_cell.length_c   1.000
_cell.angle_alpha   90.00
_cell.angle_beta   90.00
_cell.angle_gamma   90.00
#
_symmetry.space_group_name_H-M   'P 1'
#
loop_
_entity.id
_entity.type
_entity.pdbx_description
1 polymer ?
#
loop_
_entity_poly.entity_id
_entity_poly.type
_entity_poly.pdbx_seq_one_letter_code
_entity_poly.pdbx_strand_id
1 'polypeptide(L)'
;MTAISGLNGAGKSTLGQLAICAYKKPVTAQDYKRLYIKDFFPVSKADPNPFKIDSSVIYKYETNDPSRTQDITVSRIKSSWSGYKRQPERHCYYIGFTVYIPKVERRDLSVYGGRDFDLTVRRNVDQEIISRMAKIIGHPYDDVAFQGISHRKRETEIGMVERLGYSYSENNMGFGEGRVLYTVDMLETSPEQSLFVLEEPETSLHESAHTNLLSILWRFVREENTKLFFLLILALF
;
A
#
# COMPACT_ATOMS: atom_id res chain seq x y z
N MET A 1 15.72 1.81 2.66
CA MET A 1 14.60 2.75 2.89
C MET A 1 15.04 4.13 2.44
N THR A 2 14.21 4.81 1.67
CA THR A 2 14.45 6.17 1.19
C THR A 2 13.27 7.04 1.64
N ALA A 3 13.54 8.20 2.23
CA ALA A 3 12.51 9.17 2.59
C ALA A 3 12.58 10.38 1.65
N ILE A 4 11.43 10.79 1.13
CA ILE A 4 11.21 12.01 0.36
C ILE A 4 10.38 12.94 1.22
N SER A 5 10.91 14.13 1.47
CA SER A 5 10.26 15.16 2.25
C SER A 5 10.39 16.51 1.54
N GLY A 6 9.47 17.43 1.82
CA GLY A 6 9.39 18.73 1.14
C GLY A 6 8.02 19.36 1.27
N LEU A 7 7.88 20.60 0.78
CA LEU A 7 6.63 21.36 0.86
C LEU A 7 5.47 20.67 0.11
N ASN A 8 4.24 21.03 0.49
CA ASN A 8 3.05 20.60 -0.24
C ASN A 8 3.07 21.14 -1.67
N GLY A 9 2.67 20.30 -2.63
CA GLY A 9 2.74 20.63 -4.06
C GLY A 9 4.12 20.44 -4.72
N ALA A 10 5.15 20.00 -3.99
CA ALA A 10 6.50 19.77 -4.56
C ALA A 10 6.62 18.51 -5.44
N GLY A 11 5.54 17.75 -5.66
CA GLY A 11 5.54 16.55 -6.51
C GLY A 11 6.04 15.27 -5.82
N LYS A 12 6.03 15.21 -4.48
CA LYS A 12 6.46 14.01 -3.73
C LYS A 12 5.62 12.77 -4.09
N SER A 13 4.29 12.91 -4.07
CA SER A 13 3.35 11.85 -4.48
C SER A 13 3.57 11.44 -5.93
N THR A 14 3.76 12.40 -6.84
CA THR A 14 4.10 12.13 -8.24
C THR A 14 5.32 11.21 -8.37
N LEU A 15 6.39 11.45 -7.59
CA LEU A 15 7.59 10.62 -7.62
C LEU A 15 7.29 9.18 -7.15
N GLY A 16 6.55 9.01 -6.06
CA GLY A 16 6.16 7.68 -5.56
C GLY A 16 5.25 6.93 -6.53
N GLN A 17 4.27 7.62 -7.10
CA GLN A 17 3.37 7.08 -8.12
C GLN A 17 4.12 6.66 -9.38
N LEU A 18 5.11 7.45 -9.83
CA LEU A 18 5.94 7.05 -10.97
C LEU A 18 6.88 5.89 -10.64
N ALA A 19 7.42 5.83 -9.41
CA ALA A 19 8.29 4.74 -8.96
C ALA A 19 7.55 3.38 -8.95
N ILE A 20 6.28 3.35 -8.55
CA ILE A 20 5.49 2.11 -8.53
C ILE A 20 5.17 1.61 -9.95
N CYS A 21 5.09 2.51 -10.93
CA CYS A 21 4.90 2.19 -12.34
C CYS A 21 6.17 1.70 -13.06
N ALA A 22 7.32 1.72 -12.40
CA ALA A 22 8.60 1.30 -12.95
C ALA A 22 8.69 -0.22 -13.15
N TYR A 23 7.81 -1.02 -12.55
CA TYR A 23 7.88 -2.47 -12.64
C TYR A 23 6.65 -3.06 -13.32
N LYS A 24 6.84 -4.20 -13.99
CA LYS A 24 5.70 -5.01 -14.45
C LYS A 24 5.36 -6.05 -13.38
N LYS A 25 4.12 -6.54 -13.40
CA LYS A 25 3.72 -7.62 -12.49
C LYS A 25 4.57 -8.88 -12.75
N PRO A 26 4.97 -9.62 -11.70
CA PRO A 26 5.61 -10.92 -11.87
C PRO A 26 4.71 -11.89 -12.64
N VAL A 27 5.31 -12.71 -13.50
CA VAL A 27 4.55 -13.66 -14.35
C VAL A 27 3.78 -14.68 -13.51
N THR A 28 4.29 -15.02 -12.33
CA THR A 28 3.67 -15.95 -11.36
C THR A 28 2.48 -15.33 -10.61
N ALA A 29 2.31 -14.01 -10.65
CA ALA A 29 1.29 -13.31 -9.87
C ALA A 29 0.05 -12.99 -10.73
N GLN A 30 -0.83 -13.97 -10.89
CA GLN A 30 -2.01 -13.83 -11.76
C GLN A 30 -2.99 -12.77 -11.24
N ASP A 31 -3.30 -12.80 -9.95
CA ASP A 31 -4.27 -11.91 -9.29
C ASP A 31 -3.69 -10.53 -8.92
N TYR A 32 -2.36 -10.37 -9.00
CA TYR A 32 -1.71 -9.10 -8.74
C TYR A 32 -1.95 -8.11 -9.89
N LYS A 33 -2.52 -6.95 -9.55
CA LYS A 33 -2.79 -5.88 -10.50
C LYS A 33 -1.61 -4.92 -10.56
N ARG A 34 -1.02 -4.81 -11.75
CA ARG A 34 -0.03 -3.80 -12.07
C ARG A 34 -0.65 -2.39 -12.09
N LEU A 35 0.10 -1.40 -11.63
CA LEU A 35 -0.21 0.03 -11.74
C LEU A 35 0.53 0.67 -12.92
N TYR A 36 -0.16 1.55 -13.64
CA TYR A 36 0.34 2.29 -14.80
C TYR A 36 0.24 3.80 -14.56
N ILE A 37 1.02 4.58 -15.32
CA ILE A 37 1.04 6.05 -15.19
C ILE A 37 -0.39 6.62 -15.34
N LYS A 38 -1.18 6.09 -16.29
CA LYS A 38 -2.57 6.50 -16.51
C LYS A 38 -3.50 6.29 -15.30
N ASP A 39 -3.13 5.42 -14.36
CA ASP A 39 -3.94 5.12 -13.18
C ASP A 39 -3.80 6.21 -12.11
N PHE A 40 -2.69 6.97 -12.14
CA PHE A 40 -2.42 8.09 -11.24
C PHE A 40 -2.65 9.46 -11.87
N PHE A 41 -2.53 9.56 -13.19
CA PHE A 41 -2.74 10.80 -13.95
C PHE A 41 -3.90 10.57 -14.96
N PRO A 42 -5.16 10.51 -14.48
CA PRO A 42 -6.30 10.23 -15.34
C PRO A 42 -6.58 11.41 -16.28
N VAL A 43 -6.82 11.11 -17.54
CA VAL A 43 -7.33 12.08 -18.52
C VAL A 43 -8.85 12.15 -18.39
N SER A 44 -9.41 13.35 -18.22
CA SER A 44 -10.85 13.57 -18.10
C SER A 44 -11.30 14.79 -18.90
N LYS A 45 -12.60 15.06 -18.97
CA LYS A 45 -13.10 16.31 -19.58
C LYS A 45 -12.68 17.56 -18.78
N ALA A 46 -12.53 17.42 -17.46
CA ALA A 46 -12.11 18.50 -16.58
C ALA A 46 -10.60 18.74 -16.65
N ASP A 47 -9.83 17.67 -16.87
CA ASP A 47 -8.38 17.72 -17.09
C ASP A 47 -8.02 16.91 -18.34
N PRO A 48 -8.15 17.49 -19.55
CA PRO A 48 -7.93 16.77 -20.80
C PRO A 48 -6.45 16.56 -21.10
N ASN A 49 -5.55 17.33 -20.47
CA ASN A 49 -4.13 17.31 -20.77
C ASN A 49 -3.26 17.37 -19.50
N PRO A 50 -3.36 16.37 -18.61
CA PRO A 50 -2.54 16.31 -17.38
C PRO A 50 -1.03 16.20 -17.64
N PHE A 51 -0.62 15.95 -18.88
CA PHE A 51 0.76 15.86 -19.33
C PHE A 51 0.83 16.20 -20.83
N LYS A 52 2.03 16.58 -21.32
CA LYS A 52 2.26 16.90 -22.74
C LYS A 52 2.17 15.65 -23.62
N ILE A 53 2.04 15.84 -24.93
CA ILE A 53 1.89 14.72 -25.87
C ILE A 53 3.17 13.91 -26.06
N ASP A 54 4.32 14.54 -25.83
CA ASP A 54 5.68 14.01 -25.93
C ASP A 54 6.29 13.67 -24.57
N SER A 55 5.47 13.64 -23.50
CA SER A 55 5.95 13.31 -22.17
C SER A 55 6.51 11.88 -22.10
N SER A 56 7.62 11.74 -21.36
CA SER A 56 8.27 10.46 -21.13
C SER A 56 8.85 10.38 -19.72
N VAL A 57 8.95 9.16 -19.21
CA VAL A 57 9.63 8.82 -17.96
C VAL A 57 10.74 7.83 -18.29
N ILE A 58 11.95 8.08 -17.82
CA ILE A 58 13.09 7.19 -18.00
C ILE A 58 13.35 6.49 -16.66
N TYR A 59 13.19 5.18 -16.65
CA TYR A 59 13.55 4.32 -15.54
C TYR A 59 14.93 3.73 -15.78
N LYS A 60 15.82 3.88 -14.81
CA LYS A 60 17.15 3.29 -14.82
C LYS A 60 17.22 2.21 -13.75
N TYR A 61 17.66 1.02 -14.14
CA TYR A 61 17.80 -0.13 -13.25
C TYR A 61 19.26 -0.54 -13.18
N GLU A 62 19.72 -0.78 -11.95
CA GLU A 62 20.94 -1.56 -11.71
C GLU A 62 20.70 -3.01 -12.12
N THR A 63 21.76 -3.65 -12.62
CA THR A 63 21.73 -5.07 -12.98
C THR A 63 22.74 -5.83 -12.14
N ASN A 64 22.72 -7.16 -12.24
CA ASN A 64 23.72 -8.01 -11.58
C ASN A 64 25.15 -7.79 -12.12
N ASP A 65 25.28 -7.11 -13.26
CA ASP A 65 26.55 -6.62 -13.78
C ASP A 65 26.63 -5.10 -13.50
N PRO A 66 27.43 -4.65 -12.51
CA PRO A 66 27.57 -3.23 -12.17
C PRO A 66 28.09 -2.36 -13.33
N SER A 67 28.67 -2.97 -14.37
CA SER A 67 29.10 -2.25 -15.57
C SER A 67 27.97 -2.01 -16.58
N ARG A 68 26.78 -2.57 -16.33
CA ARG A 68 25.62 -2.49 -17.22
C ARG A 68 24.39 -2.03 -16.45
N THR A 69 23.88 -0.87 -16.83
CA THR A 69 22.54 -0.43 -16.42
C THR A 69 21.52 -0.78 -17.50
N GLN A 70 20.26 -0.93 -17.09
CA GLN A 70 19.14 -1.01 -18.02
C GLN A 70 18.37 0.30 -17.98
N ASP A 71 18.25 0.95 -19.13
CA ASP A 71 17.41 2.14 -19.29
C ASP A 71 16.13 1.77 -20.04
N ILE A 72 14.98 2.17 -19.49
CA ILE A 72 13.67 1.98 -20.10
C ILE A 72 12.94 3.31 -20.13
N THR A 73 12.64 3.76 -21.33
CA THR A 73 11.79 4.92 -21.54
C THR A 73 10.34 4.48 -21.72
N VAL A 74 9.47 5.00 -20.86
CA VAL A 74 8.02 4.94 -21.02
C VAL A 74 7.56 6.28 -21.57
N SER A 75 7.02 6.29 -22.78
CA SER A 75 6.62 7.51 -23.48
C SER A 75 5.13 7.51 -23.78
N ARG A 76 4.52 8.69 -23.74
CA ARG A 76 3.18 8.88 -24.29
C ARG A 76 3.27 8.87 -25.81
N ILE A 77 2.45 8.04 -26.44
CA ILE A 77 2.28 7.95 -27.88
C ILE A 77 0.78 8.11 -28.16
N LYS A 78 0.41 9.24 -28.77
CA LYS A 78 -0.98 9.64 -29.00
C LYS A 78 -1.78 9.66 -27.67
N SER A 79 -2.71 8.74 -27.50
CA SER A 79 -3.60 8.64 -26.33
C SER A 79 -3.14 7.61 -25.28
N SER A 80 -1.99 6.96 -25.47
CA SER A 80 -1.56 5.83 -24.62
C SER A 80 -0.11 5.95 -24.18
N TRP A 81 0.23 5.33 -23.06
CA TRP A 81 1.62 5.15 -22.63
C TRP A 81 2.17 3.82 -23.17
N SER A 82 3.40 3.84 -23.68
CA SER A 82 4.09 2.68 -24.25
C SER A 82 5.51 2.56 -23.68
N GLY A 83 6.20 1.44 -23.95
CA GLY A 83 7.57 1.17 -23.46
C GLY A 83 7.66 0.23 -22.26
N TYR A 84 6.53 -0.25 -21.74
CA TYR A 84 6.46 -1.06 -20.52
C TYR A 84 6.99 -2.50 -20.63
N LYS A 85 7.15 -3.06 -21.83
CA LYS A 85 7.37 -4.51 -22.06
C LYS A 85 8.66 -5.05 -21.42
N ARG A 86 9.73 -4.24 -21.40
CA ARG A 86 11.06 -4.66 -20.94
C ARG A 86 11.30 -4.43 -19.45
N GLN A 87 10.31 -3.87 -18.73
CA GLN A 87 10.48 -3.58 -17.31
C GLN A 87 10.71 -4.87 -16.51
N PRO A 88 11.58 -4.82 -15.50
CA PRO A 88 11.75 -5.94 -14.59
C PRO A 88 10.48 -6.21 -13.79
N GLU A 89 10.41 -7.43 -13.26
CA GLU A 89 9.29 -7.92 -12.46
C GLU A 89 9.49 -7.55 -11.00
N ARG A 90 8.44 -6.99 -10.38
CA ARG A 90 8.43 -6.73 -8.94
C ARG A 90 7.00 -6.57 -8.46
N HIS A 91 6.72 -7.06 -7.25
CA HIS A 91 5.50 -6.71 -6.53
C HIS A 91 5.63 -5.30 -5.98
N CYS A 92 4.63 -4.47 -6.28
CA CYS A 92 4.67 -3.05 -6.04
C CYS A 92 3.36 -2.60 -5.37
N TYR A 93 3.47 -2.06 -4.15
CA TYR A 93 2.35 -1.60 -3.33
C TYR A 93 2.43 -0.09 -3.11
N TYR A 94 1.33 0.61 -3.43
CA TYR A 94 1.16 2.04 -3.11
C TYR A 94 0.22 2.16 -1.91
N ILE A 95 0.78 2.47 -0.75
CA ILE A 95 0.07 2.65 0.51
C ILE A 95 -0.20 4.14 0.70
N GLY A 96 -1.26 4.62 0.06
CA GLY A 96 -1.82 5.94 0.30
C GLY A 96 -2.98 5.92 1.29
N PHE A 97 -3.76 6.99 1.32
CA PHE A 97 -4.98 7.08 2.16
C PHE A 97 -5.99 5.96 1.89
N THR A 98 -6.04 5.43 0.68
CA THR A 98 -6.99 4.36 0.33
C THR A 98 -6.62 2.99 0.91
N VAL A 99 -5.44 2.81 1.52
CA VAL A 99 -5.10 1.54 2.19
C VAL A 99 -6.14 1.21 3.27
N TYR A 100 -6.58 2.23 3.98
CA TYR A 100 -7.63 2.12 4.97
C TYR A 100 -8.44 3.42 4.97
N ILE A 101 -9.68 3.32 4.52
CA ILE A 101 -10.70 4.33 4.81
C ILE A 101 -11.78 3.54 5.52
N PRO A 102 -12.20 3.96 6.73
CA PRO A 102 -13.24 3.27 7.48
C PRO A 102 -14.42 2.93 6.59
N LYS A 103 -14.88 1.69 6.67
CA LYS A 103 -15.93 1.18 5.78
C LYS A 103 -17.24 1.95 5.90
N VAL A 104 -17.49 2.55 7.06
CA VAL A 104 -18.61 3.48 7.30
C VAL A 104 -18.53 4.72 6.40
N GLU A 105 -17.34 5.25 6.14
CA GLU A 105 -17.13 6.41 5.26
C GLU A 105 -17.23 6.03 3.78
N ARG A 106 -16.84 4.80 3.41
CA ARG A 106 -16.93 4.29 2.03
C ARG A 106 -18.34 3.89 1.59
N ARG A 107 -19.30 3.86 2.52
CA ARG A 107 -20.59 3.19 2.32
C ARG A 107 -20.45 1.74 1.84
N ASP A 108 -19.51 1.04 2.46
CA ASP A 108 -19.17 -0.33 2.08
C ASP A 108 -20.29 -1.33 2.42
N LEU A 109 -20.25 -2.51 1.79
CA LEU A 109 -21.22 -3.59 1.94
C LEU A 109 -21.39 -4.04 3.38
N SER A 110 -20.30 -4.05 4.16
CA SER A 110 -20.33 -4.42 5.58
C SER A 110 -21.12 -3.48 6.47
N VAL A 111 -21.39 -2.26 6.01
CA VAL A 111 -22.09 -1.22 6.76
C VAL A 111 -23.52 -1.05 6.24
N TYR A 112 -23.72 -1.07 4.93
CA TYR A 112 -25.04 -0.81 4.31
C TYR A 112 -25.81 -2.07 3.89
N GLY A 113 -25.15 -3.21 3.72
CA GLY A 113 -25.81 -4.52 3.59
C GLY A 113 -26.27 -5.11 4.93
N GLY A 114 -26.19 -4.30 6.00
CA GLY A 114 -26.35 -4.68 7.41
C GLY A 114 -27.58 -5.55 7.66
N ARG A 115 -27.33 -6.88 7.67
CA ARG A 115 -28.11 -8.03 8.17
C ARG A 115 -28.00 -9.26 7.24
N ASP A 116 -27.71 -9.09 5.95
CA ASP A 116 -27.79 -10.16 4.94
C ASP A 116 -26.43 -10.45 4.26
N PHE A 117 -25.34 -10.46 5.02
CA PHE A 117 -24.06 -10.94 4.51
C PHE A 117 -23.65 -12.24 5.20
N ASP A 118 -23.04 -13.13 4.44
CA ASP A 118 -22.55 -14.40 4.96
C ASP A 118 -21.11 -14.21 5.45
N LEU A 119 -20.84 -14.72 6.65
CA LEU A 119 -19.47 -14.89 7.12
C LEU A 119 -18.84 -16.05 6.36
N THR A 120 -17.67 -15.80 5.77
CA THR A 120 -16.90 -16.82 5.07
C THR A 120 -15.67 -17.19 5.88
N VAL A 121 -14.52 -17.37 5.23
CA VAL A 121 -13.28 -17.82 5.88
C VAL A 121 -12.76 -16.74 6.81
N ARG A 122 -12.41 -17.16 8.03
CA ARG A 122 -11.65 -16.34 8.98
C ARG A 122 -10.16 -16.60 8.79
N ARG A 123 -9.41 -15.55 8.49
CA ARG A 123 -7.95 -15.57 8.41
C ARG A 123 -7.38 -15.04 9.71
N ASN A 124 -6.83 -15.93 10.52
CA ASN A 124 -6.16 -15.56 11.76
C ASN A 124 -4.83 -14.87 11.44
N VAL A 125 -4.44 -13.90 12.27
CA VAL A 125 -3.14 -13.23 12.17
C VAL A 125 -2.19 -13.88 13.19
N ASP A 126 -0.96 -14.14 12.78
CA ASP A 126 0.03 -14.77 13.65
C ASP A 126 0.37 -13.89 14.85
N GLN A 127 0.60 -14.52 16.01
CA GLN A 127 0.85 -13.80 17.26
C GLN A 127 2.08 -12.87 17.21
N GLU A 128 3.09 -13.20 16.39
CA GLU A 128 4.23 -12.29 16.17
C GLU A 128 3.79 -11.01 15.46
N ILE A 129 2.91 -11.12 14.46
CA ILE A 129 2.36 -9.98 13.72
C ILE A 129 1.46 -9.15 14.64
N ILE A 130 0.63 -9.79 15.46
CA ILE A 130 -0.20 -9.12 16.47
C ILE A 130 0.68 -8.31 17.43
N SER A 131 1.79 -8.88 17.89
CA SER A 131 2.75 -8.18 18.75
C SER A 131 3.36 -6.94 18.07
N ARG A 132 3.69 -7.04 16.78
CA ARG A 132 4.18 -5.90 15.98
C ARG A 132 3.12 -4.80 15.86
N MET A 133 1.86 -5.15 15.57
CA MET A 133 0.74 -4.21 15.51
C MET A 133 0.51 -3.52 16.86
N ALA A 134 0.46 -4.31 17.95
CA ALA A 134 0.30 -3.82 19.31
C ALA A 134 1.41 -2.84 19.72
N LYS A 135 2.66 -3.12 19.33
CA LYS A 135 3.80 -2.22 19.57
C LYS A 135 3.61 -0.87 18.87
N ILE A 136 3.08 -0.85 17.65
CA ILE A 136 2.82 0.40 16.92
C ILE A 136 1.71 1.19 17.62
N ILE A 137 0.58 0.54 17.91
CA ILE A 137 -0.59 1.22 18.49
C ILE A 137 -0.36 1.64 19.96
N GLY A 138 0.57 0.97 20.66
CA GLY A 138 0.89 1.25 22.06
C GLY A 138 -0.01 0.50 23.05
N HIS A 139 -0.76 -0.49 22.57
CA HIS A 139 -1.70 -1.26 23.38
C HIS A 139 -1.73 -2.73 22.93
N PRO A 140 -1.87 -3.69 23.87
CA PRO A 140 -1.95 -5.10 23.53
C PRO A 140 -3.28 -5.44 22.84
N TYR A 141 -3.21 -6.37 21.90
CA TYR A 141 -4.36 -7.10 21.36
C TYR A 141 -4.30 -8.53 21.87
N ASP A 142 -5.45 -9.08 22.27
CA ASP A 142 -5.60 -10.47 22.65
C ASP A 142 -5.72 -11.35 21.38
N ASP A 143 -6.41 -10.84 20.36
CA ASP A 143 -6.54 -11.49 19.06
C ASP A 143 -6.73 -10.48 17.92
N VAL A 144 -6.32 -10.86 16.72
CA VAL A 144 -6.52 -10.11 15.48
C VAL A 144 -6.81 -11.09 14.36
N ALA A 145 -7.86 -10.83 13.59
CA ALA A 145 -8.22 -11.65 12.44
C ALA A 145 -8.86 -10.83 11.33
N PHE A 146 -8.85 -11.36 10.12
CA PHE A 146 -9.62 -10.85 9.00
C PHE A 146 -10.78 -11.81 8.74
N GLN A 147 -12.00 -11.31 8.91
CA GLN A 147 -13.22 -12.06 8.69
C GLN A 147 -13.71 -11.83 7.26
N GLY A 148 -13.69 -12.88 6.45
CA GLY A 148 -14.29 -12.86 5.12
C GLY A 148 -15.80 -12.66 5.17
N ILE A 149 -16.31 -11.90 4.20
CA ILE A 149 -17.72 -11.51 4.06
C ILE A 149 -18.11 -11.63 2.61
N SER A 150 -19.28 -12.24 2.36
CA SER A 150 -19.87 -12.33 1.03
C SER A 150 -21.27 -11.71 1.00
N HIS A 151 -21.55 -10.90 -0.03
CA HIS A 151 -22.89 -10.40 -0.32
C HIS A 151 -23.07 -10.17 -1.83
N ARG A 152 -24.11 -10.77 -2.43
CA ARG A 152 -24.46 -10.63 -3.87
C ARG A 152 -23.25 -10.84 -4.81
N LYS A 153 -22.48 -11.90 -4.57
CA LYS A 153 -21.26 -12.29 -5.34
C LYS A 153 -20.07 -11.33 -5.19
N ARG A 154 -20.10 -10.43 -4.21
CA ARG A 154 -18.93 -9.63 -3.83
C ARG A 154 -18.37 -10.18 -2.54
N GLU A 155 -17.06 -10.37 -2.51
CA GLU A 155 -16.32 -10.83 -1.34
C GLU A 155 -15.38 -9.73 -0.86
N THR A 156 -15.27 -9.57 0.44
CA THR A 156 -14.37 -8.63 1.12
C THR A 156 -13.98 -9.20 2.49
N GLU A 157 -12.97 -8.62 3.14
CA GLU A 157 -12.59 -8.98 4.51
C GLU A 157 -12.77 -7.78 5.44
N ILE A 158 -13.25 -8.01 6.67
CA ILE A 158 -13.26 -7.03 7.76
C ILE A 158 -12.21 -7.39 8.81
N GLY A 159 -11.40 -6.43 9.23
CA GLY A 159 -10.55 -6.56 10.40
C GLY A 159 -11.37 -6.72 11.69
N MET A 160 -11.05 -7.72 12.49
CA MET A 160 -11.63 -8.02 13.79
C MET A 160 -10.51 -8.03 14.83
N VAL A 161 -10.73 -7.39 15.97
CA VAL A 161 -9.76 -7.36 17.07
C VAL A 161 -10.45 -7.69 18.39
N GLU A 162 -9.71 -8.38 19.26
CA GLU A 162 -10.07 -8.62 20.65
C GLU A 162 -9.07 -7.92 21.56
N ARG A 163 -9.58 -7.19 22.56
CA ARG A 163 -8.78 -6.51 23.57
C ARG A 163 -9.60 -6.28 24.83
N LEU A 164 -8.99 -6.55 25.99
CA LEU A 164 -9.60 -6.28 27.31
C LEU A 164 -10.95 -7.01 27.48
N GLY A 165 -11.10 -8.20 26.88
CA GLY A 165 -12.33 -8.99 26.90
C GLY A 165 -13.46 -8.45 26.01
N TYR A 166 -13.18 -7.47 25.12
CA TYR A 166 -14.11 -6.98 24.12
C TYR A 166 -13.63 -7.33 22.72
N SER A 167 -14.56 -7.76 21.86
CA SER A 167 -14.32 -7.98 20.43
C SER A 167 -15.05 -6.92 19.61
N TYR A 168 -14.35 -6.27 18.68
CA TYR A 168 -14.94 -5.29 17.77
C TYR A 168 -14.36 -5.39 16.35
N SER A 169 -15.16 -4.95 15.38
CA SER A 169 -14.75 -4.87 13.98
C SER A 169 -14.09 -3.53 13.67
N GLU A 170 -13.44 -3.44 12.51
CA GLU A 170 -12.83 -2.21 11.98
C GLU A 170 -13.79 -1.01 11.92
N ASN A 171 -15.10 -1.26 11.89
CA ASN A 171 -16.12 -0.22 11.96
C ASN A 171 -16.07 0.60 13.26
N ASN A 172 -15.48 0.04 14.33
CA ASN A 172 -15.29 0.69 15.62
C ASN A 172 -13.81 1.01 15.91
N MET A 173 -12.90 0.78 14.95
CA MET A 173 -11.47 1.13 15.09
C MET A 173 -11.25 2.63 14.86
N GLY A 174 -10.25 3.17 15.54
CA GLY A 174 -9.70 4.47 15.16
C GLY A 174 -9.08 4.42 13.76
N PHE A 175 -9.04 5.56 13.05
CA PHE A 175 -8.48 5.60 11.70
C PHE A 175 -7.02 5.12 11.65
N GLY A 176 -6.18 5.58 12.60
CA GLY A 176 -4.78 5.15 12.70
C GLY A 176 -4.63 3.66 13.04
N GLU A 177 -5.55 3.11 13.85
CA GLU A 177 -5.57 1.69 14.22
C GLU A 177 -5.81 0.79 13.01
N GLY A 178 -6.91 1.03 12.28
CA GLY A 178 -7.20 0.25 11.08
C GLY A 178 -6.13 0.44 10.00
N ARG A 179 -5.59 1.65 9.85
CA ARG A 179 -4.50 1.90 8.91
C ARG A 179 -3.25 1.09 9.22
N VAL A 180 -2.86 1.00 10.48
CA VAL A 180 -1.73 0.16 10.93
C VAL A 180 -2.03 -1.31 10.70
N LEU A 181 -3.23 -1.76 11.07
CA LEU A 181 -3.66 -3.15 10.89
C LEU A 181 -3.49 -3.60 9.43
N TYR A 182 -4.09 -2.88 8.49
CA TYR A 182 -4.02 -3.23 7.07
C TYR A 182 -2.62 -3.03 6.47
N THR A 183 -1.87 -2.02 6.93
CA THR A 183 -0.50 -1.79 6.48
C THR A 183 0.41 -2.93 6.91
N VAL A 184 0.38 -3.32 8.19
CA VAL A 184 1.22 -4.41 8.70
C VAL A 184 0.83 -5.74 8.07
N ASP A 185 -0.46 -6.06 7.97
CA ASP A 185 -0.93 -7.27 7.29
C ASP A 185 -0.39 -7.36 5.86
N MET A 186 -0.44 -6.26 5.11
CA MET A 186 0.10 -6.20 3.75
C MET A 186 1.62 -6.36 3.71
N LEU A 187 2.36 -5.82 4.67
CA LEU A 187 3.82 -5.97 4.73
C LEU A 187 4.21 -7.44 4.99
N GLU A 188 3.56 -8.08 5.95
CA GLU A 188 3.86 -9.47 6.38
C GLU A 188 3.46 -10.52 5.34
N THR A 189 2.37 -10.27 4.61
CA THR A 189 1.86 -11.20 3.59
C THR A 189 2.45 -10.96 2.20
N SER A 190 3.18 -9.87 2.00
CA SER A 190 3.76 -9.54 0.71
C SER A 190 4.97 -10.42 0.35
N PRO A 191 5.17 -10.73 -0.94
CA PRO A 191 6.34 -11.46 -1.38
C PRO A 191 7.64 -10.70 -1.09
N GLU A 192 8.74 -11.44 -0.97
CA GLU A 192 10.06 -10.83 -0.83
C GLU A 192 10.44 -9.99 -2.05
N GLN A 193 11.35 -9.05 -1.83
CA GLN A 193 11.83 -8.02 -2.74
C GLN A 193 10.74 -7.06 -3.28
N SER A 194 9.60 -6.98 -2.60
CA SER A 194 8.53 -6.03 -2.94
C SER A 194 8.95 -4.58 -2.73
N LEU A 195 8.44 -3.68 -3.58
CA LEU A 195 8.57 -2.23 -3.42
C LEU A 195 7.28 -1.68 -2.84
N PHE A 196 7.42 -0.97 -1.73
CA PHE A 196 6.36 -0.26 -1.04
C PHE A 196 6.61 1.25 -1.12
N VAL A 197 5.59 1.99 -1.55
CA VAL A 197 5.54 3.44 -1.44
C VAL A 197 4.53 3.76 -0.35
N LEU A 198 4.97 4.32 0.77
CA LEU A 198 4.09 4.75 1.85
C LEU A 198 3.95 6.27 1.78
N GLU A 199 2.73 6.72 1.54
CA GLU A 199 2.39 8.13 1.50
C GLU A 199 1.83 8.57 2.85
N GLU A 200 2.50 9.53 3.46
CA GLU A 200 2.19 10.08 4.79
C GLU A 200 1.93 8.99 5.83
N PRO A 201 2.87 8.04 6.05
CA PRO A 201 2.69 6.96 7.03
C PRO A 201 2.39 7.45 8.45
N GLU A 202 2.76 8.69 8.78
CA GLU A 202 2.49 9.38 10.04
C GLU A 202 1.03 9.82 10.22
N THR A 203 0.26 9.95 9.14
CA THR A 203 -1.09 10.54 9.22
C THR A 203 -2.00 9.71 10.13
N SER A 204 -2.59 10.42 11.10
CA SER A 204 -3.47 9.90 12.15
C SER A 204 -2.82 8.95 13.17
N LEU A 205 -1.49 8.95 13.25
CA LEU A 205 -0.75 8.27 14.31
C LEU A 205 -0.25 9.28 15.35
N HIS A 206 -0.29 8.89 16.62
CA HIS A 206 0.43 9.59 17.68
C HIS A 206 1.95 9.50 17.44
N GLU A 207 2.75 10.44 17.96
CA GLU A 207 4.20 10.50 17.75
C GLU A 207 4.92 9.18 18.14
N SER A 208 4.51 8.59 19.26
CA SER A 208 5.03 7.28 19.69
C SER A 208 4.71 6.16 18.70
N ALA A 209 3.49 6.15 18.15
CA ALA A 209 3.06 5.16 17.17
C ALA A 209 3.78 5.33 15.84
N HIS A 210 3.99 6.57 15.40
CA HIS A 210 4.80 6.85 14.22
C HIS A 210 6.25 6.36 14.39
N THR A 211 6.87 6.64 15.54
CA THR A 211 8.23 6.18 15.85
C THR A 211 8.31 4.64 15.84
N ASN A 212 7.33 3.97 16.43
CA ASN A 212 7.27 2.51 16.45
C ASN A 212 7.03 1.91 15.05
N LEU A 213 6.19 2.54 14.22
CA LEU A 213 6.00 2.14 12.83
C LEU A 213 7.32 2.23 12.05
N LEU A 214 8.04 3.35 12.15
CA LEU A 214 9.35 3.50 11.50
C LEU A 214 10.37 2.45 11.97
N SER A 215 10.36 2.10 13.26
CA SER A 215 11.20 1.03 13.81
C SER A 215 10.90 -0.33 13.18
N ILE A 216 9.62 -0.66 12.97
CA ILE A 216 9.21 -1.91 12.31
C ILE A 216 9.56 -1.90 10.82
N LEU A 217 9.31 -0.80 10.11
CA LEU A 217 9.71 -0.67 8.70
C LEU A 217 11.22 -0.84 8.54
N TRP A 218 12.01 -0.27 9.45
CA TRP A 218 13.45 -0.43 9.46
C TRP A 218 13.88 -1.89 9.68
N ARG A 219 13.20 -2.61 10.57
CA ARG A 219 13.43 -4.04 10.82
C ARG A 219 13.18 -4.88 9.56
N PHE A 220 12.10 -4.64 8.81
CA PHE A 220 11.85 -5.30 7.52
C PHE A 220 12.96 -5.08 6.48
N VAL A 221 13.63 -3.93 6.51
CA VAL A 221 14.75 -3.63 5.61
C VAL A 221 16.04 -4.34 6.05
N ARG A 222 16.35 -4.30 7.35
CA ARG A 222 17.66 -4.72 7.87
C ARG A 222 17.75 -6.18 8.28
N GLU A 223 16.80 -6.66 9.07
CA GLU A 223 16.94 -7.92 9.79
C GLU A 223 16.38 -9.10 8.99
N GLU A 224 15.40 -8.84 8.12
CA GLU A 224 14.80 -9.87 7.27
C GLU A 224 15.47 -10.00 5.89
N ASN A 225 16.73 -9.59 5.74
CA ASN A 225 17.54 -9.87 4.54
C ASN A 225 16.92 -9.33 3.22
N THR A 226 16.60 -8.03 3.17
CA THR A 226 16.08 -7.32 1.96
C THR A 226 14.70 -7.77 1.45
N LYS A 227 13.80 -8.23 2.34
CA LYS A 227 12.40 -8.52 1.91
C LYS A 227 11.74 -7.31 1.28
N LEU A 228 11.88 -6.11 1.83
CA LEU A 228 11.07 -4.96 1.40
C LEU A 228 11.91 -3.71 1.11
N PHE A 229 11.53 -3.00 0.06
CA PHE A 229 12.06 -1.69 -0.29
C PHE A 229 11.01 -0.63 -0.01
N PHE A 230 11.38 0.40 0.75
CA PHE A 230 10.46 1.48 1.11
C PHE A 230 10.88 2.80 0.50
N LEU A 231 9.90 3.47 -0.12
CA LEU A 231 9.91 4.89 -0.39
C LEU A 231 8.87 5.56 0.50
N LEU A 232 9.32 6.35 1.46
CA LEU A 232 8.45 7.10 2.37
C LEU A 232 8.25 8.51 1.82
N ILE A 233 7.01 8.96 1.73
CA ILE A 233 6.67 10.34 1.43
C ILE A 233 6.15 10.96 2.71
N LEU A 234 6.92 11.89 3.28
CA LEU A 234 6.61 12.53 4.55
C LEU A 234 6.04 13.94 4.32
N ALA A 235 5.06 14.32 5.13
CA ALA A 235 4.63 15.69 5.29
C ALA A 235 5.66 16.45 6.16
N LEU A 236 5.96 17.69 5.79
CA LEU A 236 6.58 18.64 6.70
C LEU A 236 5.46 19.51 7.26
N PHE A 237 5.26 19.46 8.56
CA PHE A 237 4.42 20.40 9.30
C PHE A 237 5.28 21.54 9.85
#